data_AF-A0A2D8MJY3-F1
#
_entry.id   AF-A0A2D8MJY3-F1
#
_cell.length_a   1.000
_cell.length_b   1.000
_cell.length_c   1.000
_cell.angle_alpha   90.00
_cell.angle_beta   90.00
_cell.angle_gamma   90.00
#
_symmetry.space_group_name_H-M   'P 1'
#
loop_
_entity.id
_entity.type
_entity.pdbx_description
1 polymer ?
#
loop_
_entity_poly.entity_id
_entity_poly.type
_entity_poly.pdbx_seq_one_letter_code
_entity_poly.pdbx_strand_id
1 'polypeptide(L)'
;RDEYFADVPVAAEASMYFKYGQSARDDLKAQGPGYSTFEAILDGERTSTTRYDRWQGTEKWAGIKEGSNVRFYEEKGNKGRSVIVKVMDVRRIDHRGSDKEALDRWSKAEGWSSEFGAQSARKNGSGIQIRYIPLPGQAVLEGRAADLASVRKRSLDQIQSDADYLDGRNGGTSRKMPETQVERSSKDQRSAPVGLAAALMQGGMER
;
A
#
# COMPACT_ATOMS: atom_id res chain seq x y z
N ARG A 1 6.01 -27.04 15.12
CA ARG A 1 6.24 -25.57 15.20
C ARG A 1 5.01 -24.78 14.78
N ASP A 2 4.23 -25.22 13.79
CA ASP A 2 2.97 -24.56 13.41
C ASP A 2 1.89 -24.57 14.50
N GLU A 3 1.89 -25.57 15.38
CA GLU A 3 0.97 -25.66 16.53
C GLU A 3 1.02 -24.41 17.45
N TYR A 4 2.16 -23.72 17.53
CA TYR A 4 2.30 -22.53 18.40
C TYR A 4 1.50 -21.33 17.90
N PHE A 5 1.13 -21.28 16.62
CA PHE A 5 0.39 -20.18 16.00
C PHE A 5 -1.07 -20.51 15.73
N ALA A 6 -1.50 -21.76 15.99
CA ALA A 6 -2.89 -22.18 15.84
C ALA A 6 -3.82 -21.41 16.78
N ASP A 7 -3.40 -21.22 18.03
CA ASP A 7 -4.20 -20.62 19.10
C ASP A 7 -3.99 -19.11 19.26
N VAL A 8 -3.16 -18.48 18.43
CA VAL A 8 -2.95 -17.04 18.49
C VAL A 8 -4.26 -16.33 18.11
N PRO A 9 -4.88 -15.52 18.99
CA PRO A 9 -6.12 -14.83 18.68
C PRO A 9 -5.90 -13.84 17.54
N VAL A 10 -6.81 -13.87 16.55
CA VAL A 10 -6.79 -12.96 15.41
C VAL A 10 -8.07 -12.12 15.37
N ALA A 11 -7.93 -10.82 15.14
CA ALA A 11 -9.04 -9.88 15.09
C ALA A 11 -9.77 -9.92 13.74
N ALA A 12 -9.07 -10.33 12.67
CA ALA A 12 -9.63 -10.45 11.33
C ALA A 12 -8.81 -11.39 10.46
N GLU A 13 -9.44 -11.82 9.37
CA GLU A 13 -8.82 -12.66 8.34
C GLU A 13 -9.13 -12.15 6.93
N ALA A 14 -8.16 -12.31 6.02
CA ALA A 14 -8.33 -12.03 4.60
C ALA A 14 -7.40 -12.88 3.71
N SER A 15 -7.80 -13.04 2.46
CA SER A 15 -6.97 -13.60 1.41
C SER A 15 -6.09 -12.51 0.76
N MET A 16 -4.83 -12.83 0.47
CA MET A 16 -3.80 -12.00 -0.15
C MET A 16 -3.28 -12.64 -1.45
N TYR A 17 -4.21 -13.05 -2.31
CA TYR A 17 -3.95 -13.90 -3.48
C TYR A 17 -3.56 -13.16 -4.77
N PHE A 18 -3.60 -11.82 -4.76
CA PHE A 18 -3.40 -11.05 -5.99
C PHE A 18 -1.94 -11.14 -6.45
N LYS A 19 -1.75 -11.40 -7.73
CA LYS A 19 -0.44 -11.30 -8.39
C LYS A 19 -0.19 -9.85 -8.77
N TYR A 20 1.01 -9.33 -8.50
CA TYR A 20 1.34 -7.96 -8.86
C TYR A 20 1.43 -7.76 -10.38
N GLY A 21 2.05 -8.72 -11.08
CA GLY A 21 2.31 -8.58 -12.52
C GLY A 21 3.04 -7.26 -12.83
N GLN A 22 2.54 -6.53 -13.81
CA GLN A 22 3.09 -5.24 -14.25
C GLN A 22 2.80 -4.07 -13.28
N SER A 23 2.06 -4.31 -12.20
CA SER A 23 1.73 -3.30 -11.18
C SER A 23 2.64 -3.37 -9.95
N ALA A 24 3.63 -4.27 -9.94
CA ALA A 24 4.66 -4.32 -8.92
C ALA A 24 5.50 -3.04 -8.93
N ARG A 25 5.93 -2.57 -7.75
CA ARG A 25 7.03 -1.59 -7.69
C ARG A 25 8.36 -2.23 -8.12
N ASP A 26 9.24 -1.43 -8.69
CA ASP A 26 10.47 -1.92 -9.34
C ASP A 26 11.51 -2.48 -8.36
N ASP A 27 11.43 -2.18 -7.07
CA ASP A 27 12.38 -2.64 -6.05
C ASP A 27 11.89 -3.87 -5.27
N LEU A 28 10.83 -4.57 -5.70
CA LEU A 28 10.48 -5.89 -5.15
C LEU A 28 11.50 -6.94 -5.58
N LYS A 29 11.99 -7.76 -4.64
CA LYS A 29 13.03 -8.78 -4.88
C LYS A 29 12.64 -9.77 -5.97
N ALA A 30 11.36 -10.12 -6.06
CA ALA A 30 10.87 -11.04 -7.05
C ALA A 30 9.90 -10.33 -7.98
N GLN A 31 10.41 -9.88 -9.12
CA GLN A 31 9.58 -9.48 -10.24
C GLN A 31 9.28 -10.72 -11.08
N GLY A 32 8.02 -11.11 -11.20
CA GLY A 32 7.64 -12.24 -12.03
C GLY A 32 6.17 -12.64 -11.96
N PRO A 33 5.71 -13.49 -12.90
CA PRO A 33 4.29 -13.89 -13.03
C PRO A 33 3.75 -14.75 -11.86
N GLY A 34 4.60 -15.10 -10.89
CA GLY A 34 4.25 -15.82 -9.68
C GLY A 34 4.19 -14.97 -8.41
N TYR A 35 4.75 -13.76 -8.42
CA TYR A 35 4.92 -12.99 -7.19
C TYR A 35 3.61 -12.31 -6.77
N SER A 36 3.11 -12.71 -5.60
CA SER A 36 1.81 -12.32 -5.08
C SER A 36 1.93 -11.35 -3.92
N THR A 37 0.80 -10.74 -3.55
CA THR A 37 0.70 -9.93 -2.34
C THR A 37 1.02 -10.75 -1.09
N PHE A 38 0.73 -12.05 -1.07
CA PHE A 38 1.09 -12.95 0.03
C PHE A 38 2.62 -13.14 0.11
N GLU A 39 3.26 -13.44 -1.02
CA GLU A 39 4.72 -13.61 -1.09
C GLU A 39 5.47 -12.33 -0.66
N ALA A 40 5.01 -11.17 -1.12
CA ALA A 40 5.57 -9.89 -0.69
C ALA A 40 5.39 -9.61 0.81
N ILE A 41 4.35 -10.16 1.45
CA ILE A 41 4.20 -10.08 2.92
C ILE A 41 5.23 -10.97 3.59
N LEU A 42 5.42 -12.21 3.11
CA LEU A 42 6.41 -13.13 3.67
C LEU A 42 7.84 -12.56 3.60
N ASP A 43 8.16 -11.88 2.50
CA ASP A 43 9.48 -11.26 2.28
C ASP A 43 9.62 -9.89 2.95
N GLY A 44 8.57 -9.40 3.62
CA GLY A 44 8.54 -8.11 4.31
C GLY A 44 8.55 -6.89 3.39
N GLU A 45 8.23 -7.07 2.10
CA GLU A 45 8.23 -6.02 1.08
C GLU A 45 6.90 -5.28 1.00
N ARG A 46 5.81 -5.98 1.33
CA ARG A 46 4.48 -5.43 1.55
C ARG A 46 4.22 -5.34 3.05
N THR A 47 4.06 -4.11 3.55
CA THR A 47 3.93 -3.80 4.98
C THR A 47 2.59 -3.16 5.32
N SER A 48 1.70 -3.06 4.33
CA SER A 48 0.39 -2.47 4.52
C SER A 48 -0.71 -3.08 3.65
N THR A 49 -1.96 -2.83 4.04
CA THR A 49 -3.12 -3.11 3.20
C THR A 49 -4.20 -2.07 3.46
N THR A 50 -4.84 -1.63 2.38
CA THR A 50 -6.01 -0.76 2.47
C THR A 50 -7.29 -1.58 2.34
N ARG A 51 -8.29 -1.18 3.11
CA ARG A 51 -9.67 -1.62 3.00
C ARG A 51 -10.50 -0.39 2.66
N TYR A 52 -10.89 -0.28 1.40
CA TYR A 52 -11.61 0.88 0.91
C TYR A 52 -13.06 0.85 1.36
N ASP A 53 -13.62 2.02 1.65
CA ASP A 53 -14.98 2.14 2.19
C ASP A 53 -16.04 1.54 1.25
N ARG A 54 -15.77 1.59 -0.05
CA ARG A 54 -16.64 1.01 -1.09
C ARG A 54 -16.58 -0.52 -1.21
N TRP A 55 -15.64 -1.18 -0.52
CA TRP A 55 -15.52 -2.64 -0.56
C TRP A 55 -16.42 -3.27 0.50
N GLN A 56 -17.16 -4.29 0.11
CA GLN A 56 -17.99 -5.07 1.03
C GLN A 56 -17.11 -5.72 2.11
N GLY A 57 -17.53 -5.60 3.37
CA GLY A 57 -16.83 -6.20 4.49
C GLY A 57 -15.64 -5.39 4.98
N THR A 58 -15.54 -4.11 4.61
CA THR A 58 -14.59 -3.15 5.21
C THR A 58 -14.93 -2.86 6.67
N GLU A 59 -16.20 -2.97 7.06
CA GLU A 59 -16.72 -2.67 8.40
C GLU A 59 -16.02 -3.50 9.49
N LYS A 60 -15.72 -4.78 9.20
CA LYS A 60 -14.99 -5.65 10.16
C LYS A 60 -13.57 -5.17 10.45
N TRP A 61 -12.98 -4.38 9.56
CA TRP A 61 -11.63 -3.84 9.71
C TRP A 61 -11.61 -2.53 10.50
N ALA A 62 -12.74 -1.82 10.61
CA ALA A 62 -12.85 -0.58 11.38
C ALA A 62 -12.65 -0.78 12.89
N GLY A 63 -12.91 -1.99 13.41
CA GLY A 63 -12.68 -2.34 14.81
C GLY A 63 -11.26 -2.79 15.15
N ILE A 64 -10.38 -2.95 14.16
CA ILE A 64 -9.00 -3.40 14.38
C ILE A 64 -8.18 -2.27 14.99
N LYS A 65 -7.39 -2.61 16.01
CA LYS A 65 -6.52 -1.67 16.71
C LYS A 65 -5.06 -2.04 16.51
N GLU A 66 -4.17 -1.07 16.71
CA GLU A 66 -2.75 -1.34 16.89
C GLU A 66 -2.55 -2.45 17.95
N GLY A 67 -1.59 -3.34 17.69
CA GLY A 67 -1.34 -4.50 18.53
C GLY A 67 -2.27 -5.69 18.29
N SER A 68 -3.31 -5.58 17.46
CA SER A 68 -4.09 -6.76 17.05
C SER A 68 -3.26 -7.71 16.18
N ASN A 69 -3.65 -8.98 16.13
CA ASN A 69 -3.13 -9.90 15.11
C ASN A 69 -4.17 -10.07 14.00
N VAL A 70 -3.69 -10.23 12.77
CA VAL A 70 -4.53 -10.52 11.60
C VAL A 70 -3.93 -11.71 10.87
N ARG A 71 -4.77 -12.61 10.35
CA ARG A 71 -4.31 -13.73 9.52
C ARG A 71 -4.53 -13.43 8.05
N PHE A 72 -3.47 -13.57 7.26
CA PHE A 72 -3.55 -13.52 5.81
C PHE A 72 -3.35 -14.90 5.22
N TYR A 73 -4.11 -15.18 4.17
CA TYR A 73 -4.10 -16.45 3.47
C TYR A 73 -3.61 -16.25 2.03
N GLU A 74 -2.88 -17.23 1.52
CA GLU A 74 -2.36 -17.19 0.16
C GLU A 74 -3.49 -17.25 -0.89
N GLU A 75 -4.53 -18.04 -0.64
CA GLU A 75 -5.58 -18.33 -1.60
C GLU A 75 -6.90 -17.66 -1.26
N LYS A 76 -7.75 -17.48 -2.28
CA LYS A 76 -9.14 -17.02 -2.12
C LYS A 76 -9.91 -17.89 -1.14
N GLY A 77 -10.78 -17.24 -0.37
CA GLY A 77 -11.66 -17.94 0.59
C GLY A 77 -10.92 -18.38 1.85
N ASN A 78 -9.82 -17.71 2.19
CA ASN A 78 -9.00 -17.96 3.38
C ASN A 78 -8.45 -19.40 3.42
N LYS A 79 -7.82 -19.82 2.31
CA LYS A 79 -7.27 -21.17 2.12
C LYS A 79 -5.77 -21.15 1.85
N GLY A 80 -5.18 -22.33 1.82
CA GLY A 80 -3.76 -22.53 1.51
C GLY A 80 -2.86 -22.14 2.69
N ARG A 81 -1.65 -21.71 2.38
CA ARG A 81 -0.71 -21.20 3.40
C ARG A 81 -1.28 -19.94 4.06
N SER A 82 -0.90 -19.72 5.31
CA SER A 82 -1.29 -18.52 6.03
C SER A 82 -0.13 -17.93 6.81
N VAL A 83 -0.20 -16.63 7.05
CA VAL A 83 0.74 -15.88 7.90
C VAL A 83 -0.04 -14.97 8.82
N ILE A 84 0.30 -15.00 10.10
CA ILE A 84 -0.18 -14.06 11.10
C ILE A 84 0.73 -12.83 11.09
N VAL A 85 0.11 -11.66 11.04
CA VAL A 85 0.81 -10.37 11.13
C VAL A 85 0.38 -9.63 12.39
N LYS A 86 1.30 -8.85 12.96
CA LYS A 86 1.03 -7.91 14.04
C LYS A 86 0.70 -6.56 13.44
N VAL A 87 -0.44 -6.00 13.79
CA VAL A 87 -0.84 -4.65 13.39
C VAL A 87 -0.02 -3.64 14.17
N MET A 88 0.61 -2.72 13.43
CA MET A 88 1.51 -1.70 13.96
C MET A 88 0.89 -0.31 13.93
N ASP A 89 -0.06 -0.07 13.03
CA ASP A 89 -0.78 1.20 12.93
C ASP A 89 -2.06 1.00 12.10
N VAL A 90 -3.11 1.74 12.45
CA VAL A 90 -4.40 1.75 11.75
C VAL A 90 -4.84 3.19 11.57
N ARG A 91 -5.00 3.62 10.32
CA ARG A 91 -5.37 5.00 10.01
C ARG A 91 -6.43 5.10 8.94
N ARG A 92 -7.29 6.11 9.05
CA ARG A 92 -8.15 6.53 7.94
C ARG A 92 -7.28 7.22 6.90
N ILE A 93 -7.48 6.86 5.65
CA ILE A 93 -6.86 7.52 4.51
C ILE A 93 -7.94 8.03 3.58
N ASP A 94 -7.70 9.19 2.98
CA ASP A 94 -8.47 9.66 1.84
C ASP A 94 -7.52 10.08 0.73
N HIS A 95 -7.50 9.29 -0.33
CA HIS A 95 -6.66 9.56 -1.47
C HIS A 95 -7.19 10.70 -2.35
N ARG A 96 -8.44 11.16 -2.12
CA ARG A 96 -9.03 12.29 -2.82
C ARG A 96 -8.32 13.57 -2.37
N GLY A 97 -7.42 14.07 -3.21
CA GLY A 97 -6.63 15.28 -2.91
C GLY A 97 -5.29 15.00 -2.21
N SER A 98 -4.90 13.73 -2.05
CA SER A 98 -3.53 13.40 -1.65
C SER A 98 -2.54 13.86 -2.73
N ASP A 99 -1.43 14.44 -2.30
CA ASP A 99 -0.33 14.78 -3.19
C ASP A 99 0.42 13.52 -3.68
N LYS A 100 1.33 13.71 -4.64
CA LYS A 100 2.11 12.62 -5.22
C LYS A 100 2.96 11.88 -4.18
N GLU A 101 3.56 12.59 -3.22
CA GLU A 101 4.46 11.97 -2.25
C GLU A 101 3.69 11.07 -1.28
N ALA A 102 2.52 11.50 -0.81
CA ALA A 102 1.63 10.70 0.02
C ALA A 102 1.17 9.43 -0.71
N LEU A 103 0.82 9.55 -2.00
CA LEU A 103 0.44 8.42 -2.84
C LEU A 103 1.60 7.45 -3.06
N ASP A 104 2.81 7.95 -3.31
CA ASP A 104 4.01 7.12 -3.51
C ASP A 104 4.37 6.36 -2.24
N ARG A 105 4.32 7.02 -1.07
CA ARG A 105 4.55 6.38 0.25
C ARG A 105 3.53 5.27 0.52
N TRP A 106 2.25 5.56 0.30
CA TRP A 106 1.16 4.59 0.43
C TRP A 106 1.36 3.40 -0.53
N SER A 107 1.61 3.69 -1.80
CA SER A 107 1.78 2.70 -2.86
C SER A 107 2.95 1.76 -2.54
N LYS A 108 4.09 2.35 -2.13
CA LYS A 108 5.27 1.61 -1.73
C LYS A 108 4.97 0.66 -0.59
N ALA A 109 4.28 1.10 0.45
CA ALA A 109 3.92 0.24 1.59
C ALA A 109 2.99 -0.91 1.21
N GLU A 110 2.18 -0.75 0.16
CA GLU A 110 1.37 -1.81 -0.40
C GLU A 110 2.11 -2.67 -1.44
N GLY A 111 3.32 -2.31 -1.84
CA GLY A 111 4.09 -3.05 -2.86
C GLY A 111 3.68 -2.72 -4.31
N TRP A 112 2.88 -1.68 -4.54
CA TRP A 112 2.45 -1.27 -5.88
C TRP A 112 3.39 -0.23 -6.49
N SER A 113 3.51 -0.23 -7.82
CA SER A 113 4.16 0.85 -8.56
C SER A 113 3.46 2.19 -8.33
N SER A 114 4.20 3.29 -8.43
CA SER A 114 3.66 4.65 -8.29
C SER A 114 2.48 4.91 -9.24
N GLU A 115 2.56 4.43 -10.47
CA GLU A 115 1.52 4.58 -11.48
C GLU A 115 0.24 3.85 -11.08
N PHE A 116 0.37 2.58 -10.64
CA PHE A 116 -0.78 1.82 -10.15
C PHE A 116 -1.36 2.47 -8.90
N GLY A 117 -0.49 2.94 -8.01
CA GLY A 117 -0.88 3.59 -6.77
C GLY A 117 -1.78 4.80 -7.03
N ALA A 118 -1.33 5.70 -7.92
CA ALA A 118 -2.10 6.88 -8.31
C ALA A 118 -3.45 6.52 -8.98
N GLN A 119 -3.50 5.48 -9.82
CA GLN A 119 -4.74 5.03 -10.44
C GLN A 119 -5.73 4.43 -9.42
N SER A 120 -5.23 3.57 -8.54
CA SER A 120 -6.02 2.91 -7.49
C SER A 120 -6.61 3.92 -6.51
N ALA A 121 -5.81 4.90 -6.11
CA ALA A 121 -6.21 6.04 -5.30
C ALA A 121 -7.39 6.81 -5.90
N ARG A 122 -7.30 7.21 -7.17
CA ARG A 122 -8.38 7.92 -7.88
C ARG A 122 -9.67 7.12 -7.97
N LYS A 123 -9.56 5.80 -8.17
CA LYS A 123 -10.70 4.90 -8.35
C LYS A 123 -11.45 4.61 -7.04
N ASN A 124 -10.72 4.46 -5.95
CA ASN A 124 -11.27 3.93 -4.70
C ASN A 124 -11.52 5.01 -3.63
N GLY A 125 -10.75 6.10 -3.63
CA GLY A 125 -10.95 7.22 -2.70
C GLY A 125 -10.51 6.90 -1.27
N SER A 126 -11.47 6.87 -0.34
CA SER A 126 -11.21 6.72 1.10
C SER A 126 -11.23 5.26 1.58
N GLY A 127 -10.53 5.02 2.68
CA GLY A 127 -10.45 3.70 3.30
C GLY A 127 -9.75 3.70 4.65
N ILE A 128 -9.41 2.50 5.10
CA ILE A 128 -8.60 2.25 6.29
C ILE A 128 -7.31 1.60 5.82
N GLN A 129 -6.17 2.25 6.08
CA GLN A 129 -4.86 1.63 5.90
C GLN A 129 -4.46 0.94 7.20
N ILE A 130 -3.99 -0.30 7.06
CA ILE A 130 -3.49 -1.12 8.16
C ILE A 130 -2.03 -1.42 7.86
N ARG A 131 -1.14 -0.97 8.75
CA ARG A 131 0.29 -1.24 8.71
C ARG A 131 0.59 -2.43 9.61
N TYR A 132 1.47 -3.32 9.16
CA TYR A 132 1.74 -4.56 9.87
C TYR A 132 3.14 -5.10 9.60
N ILE A 133 3.54 -6.04 10.45
CA ILE A 133 4.74 -6.88 10.26
C ILE A 133 4.37 -8.35 10.44
N PRO A 134 4.96 -9.28 9.66
CA PRO A 134 4.83 -10.71 9.94
C PRO A 134 5.29 -11.06 11.36
N LEU A 135 4.53 -11.90 12.05
CA LEU A 135 4.92 -12.38 13.38
C LEU A 135 6.06 -13.41 13.21
N PRO A 136 7.25 -13.21 13.81
CA PRO A 136 8.39 -14.09 13.60
C PRO A 136 8.16 -15.50 14.17
N GLY A 137 8.87 -16.49 13.62
CA GLY A 137 8.88 -17.87 14.12
C GLY A 137 7.84 -18.80 13.49
N GLN A 138 6.99 -18.31 12.59
CA GLN A 138 6.05 -19.13 11.81
C GLN A 138 6.81 -19.95 10.74
N ALA A 139 6.43 -21.21 10.51
CA ALA A 139 7.13 -22.06 9.54
C ALA A 139 7.08 -21.51 8.11
N VAL A 140 5.99 -20.82 7.76
CA VAL A 140 5.83 -20.15 6.45
C VAL A 140 6.89 -19.07 6.17
N LEU A 141 7.58 -18.59 7.22
CA LEU A 141 8.64 -17.59 7.14
C LEU A 141 10.05 -18.22 7.16
N GLU A 142 10.18 -19.54 7.33
CA GLU A 142 11.48 -20.21 7.35
C GLU A 142 12.18 -20.07 5.99
N GLY A 143 13.49 -19.78 6.03
CA GLY A 143 14.30 -19.53 4.82
C GLY A 143 14.08 -18.16 4.17
N ARG A 144 13.10 -17.36 4.61
CA ARG A 144 12.81 -16.00 4.09
C ARG A 144 13.70 -14.94 4.73
N ALA A 145 14.99 -15.27 4.92
CA ALA A 145 16.00 -14.65 5.79
C ALA A 145 16.39 -13.19 5.49
N ALA A 146 15.46 -12.34 5.04
CA ALA A 146 15.58 -10.91 5.25
C ALA A 146 15.22 -10.65 6.71
N ASP A 147 16.23 -10.71 7.58
CA ASP A 147 16.24 -10.24 8.97
C ASP A 147 14.93 -9.56 9.38
N LEU A 148 14.01 -10.32 9.98
CA LEU A 148 12.71 -9.80 10.39
C LEU A 148 12.87 -8.63 11.36
N ALA A 149 14.01 -8.51 12.06
CA ALA A 149 14.33 -7.33 12.85
C ALA A 149 14.65 -6.12 11.95
N SER A 150 15.40 -6.30 10.86
CA SER A 150 15.61 -5.27 9.83
C SER A 150 14.31 -4.88 9.12
N VAL A 151 13.45 -5.85 8.75
CA VAL A 151 12.11 -5.59 8.20
C VAL A 151 11.28 -4.78 9.20
N ARG A 152 11.22 -5.24 10.45
CA ARG A 152 10.51 -4.54 11.52
C ARG A 152 11.02 -3.11 11.70
N LYS A 153 12.34 -2.92 11.73
CA LYS A 153 12.95 -1.59 11.85
C LYS A 153 12.55 -0.70 10.67
N ARG A 154 12.73 -1.16 9.43
CA ARG A 154 12.33 -0.41 8.22
C ARG A 154 10.85 -0.06 8.22
N SER A 155 9.98 -1.00 8.61
CA SER A 155 8.54 -0.76 8.71
C SER A 155 8.21 0.30 9.76
N LEU A 156 8.84 0.24 10.94
CA LEU A 156 8.67 1.24 11.99
C LEU A 156 9.17 2.62 11.55
N ASP A 157 10.35 2.69 10.96
CA ASP A 157 10.93 3.93 10.42
C ASP A 157 10.01 4.55 9.35
N GLN A 158 9.42 3.71 8.48
CA GLN A 158 8.47 4.17 7.47
C GLN A 158 7.14 4.66 8.10
N ILE A 159 6.59 3.93 9.08
CA ILE A 159 5.36 4.34 9.78
C ILE A 159 5.57 5.69 10.46
N GLN A 160 6.70 5.89 11.12
CA GLN A 160 7.05 7.15 11.76
C GLN A 160 7.22 8.27 10.73
N SER A 161 7.99 8.04 9.66
CA SER A 161 8.18 9.03 8.60
C SER A 161 6.86 9.44 7.92
N ASP A 162 5.96 8.48 7.69
CA ASP A 162 4.64 8.74 7.12
C ASP A 162 3.74 9.52 8.11
N ALA A 163 3.85 9.26 9.43
CA ALA A 163 3.14 10.05 10.45
C ALA A 163 3.67 11.48 10.53
N ASP A 164 5.00 11.67 10.54
CA ASP A 164 5.64 12.99 10.59
C ASP A 164 5.30 13.85 9.36
N TYR A 165 5.21 13.22 8.18
CA TYR A 165 4.78 13.89 6.94
C TYR A 165 3.35 14.41 7.07
N LEU A 166 2.41 13.57 7.53
CA LEU A 166 0.99 13.92 7.63
C LEU A 166 0.70 14.95 8.72
N ASP A 167 1.44 14.92 9.83
CA ASP A 167 1.33 15.88 10.93
C ASP A 167 2.02 17.23 10.63
N GLY A 168 2.63 17.38 9.45
CA GLY A 168 3.39 18.58 9.07
C GLY A 168 4.65 18.81 9.92
N ARG A 169 5.11 17.78 10.64
CA ARG A 169 6.28 17.83 11.54
C ARG A 169 7.61 17.59 10.83
N ASN A 170 7.60 17.40 9.51
CA ASN A 170 8.82 17.50 8.71
C ASN A 170 9.33 18.94 8.68
N GLY A 171 10.13 19.29 9.69
CA GLY A 171 11.09 20.38 9.63
C GLY A 171 12.13 20.10 8.55
N GLY A 172 11.81 20.48 7.31
CA GLY A 172 12.66 20.29 6.14
C GLY A 172 12.49 21.45 5.16
N THR A 173 13.09 22.58 5.51
CA THR A 173 13.30 23.77 4.65
C THR A 173 12.07 24.27 3.90
N SER A 174 11.49 25.34 4.44
CA SER A 174 10.93 26.40 3.61
C SER A 174 12.01 26.78 2.57
N ARG A 175 11.92 26.22 1.36
CA ARG A 175 12.52 26.86 0.19
C ARG A 175 11.78 28.19 0.10
N LYS A 176 12.41 29.26 0.59
CA LYS A 176 12.17 30.58 0.04
C LYS A 176 12.21 30.39 -1.47
N MET A 177 11.06 30.55 -2.10
CA MET A 177 10.97 30.76 -3.54
C MET A 177 12.00 31.85 -3.84
N PRO A 178 12.95 31.65 -4.78
CA PRO A 178 13.65 32.80 -5.29
C PRO A 178 12.58 33.75 -5.83
N GLU A 179 12.57 34.98 -5.34
CA GLU A 179 11.85 36.08 -5.95
C GLU A 179 12.37 36.20 -7.38
N THR A 180 11.69 35.55 -8.32
CA THR A 180 11.98 35.75 -9.74
C THR A 180 11.46 37.15 -10.07
N GLN A 181 12.43 38.04 -10.28
CA GLN A 181 12.19 39.39 -10.75
C GLN A 181 11.25 39.38 -11.96
N VAL A 182 10.23 40.23 -11.85
CA VAL A 182 9.31 40.57 -12.94
C VAL A 182 10.09 41.34 -14.00
N GLU A 183 10.65 40.65 -14.99
CA GLU A 183 10.92 41.29 -16.28
C GLU A 183 9.68 41.19 -17.15
N ARG A 184 9.06 42.35 -17.35
CA ARG A 184 8.03 42.57 -18.35
C ARG A 184 8.66 42.41 -19.72
N SER A 185 8.13 41.50 -20.55
CA SER A 185 8.15 41.74 -21.98
C SER A 185 6.87 41.24 -22.64
N SER A 186 6.35 42.15 -23.45
CA SER A 186 5.05 42.17 -24.08
C SER A 186 5.13 41.49 -25.43
N LYS A 187 4.19 40.58 -25.73
CA LYS A 187 3.28 40.63 -26.89
C LYS A 187 2.83 39.25 -27.37
N ASP A 188 1.50 39.19 -27.47
CA ASP A 188 0.71 38.66 -28.58
C ASP A 188 0.57 37.14 -28.81
N GLN A 189 -0.73 36.78 -28.78
CA GLN A 189 -1.49 36.03 -29.78
C GLN A 189 -2.05 34.64 -29.42
N ARG A 190 -3.33 34.68 -29.03
CA ARG A 190 -4.51 34.07 -29.69
C ARG A 190 -4.63 32.54 -29.77
N SER A 191 -5.75 32.10 -29.18
CA SER A 191 -6.71 31.09 -29.67
C SER A 191 -6.50 29.61 -29.31
N ALA A 192 -7.42 29.12 -28.48
CA ALA A 192 -7.89 27.72 -28.39
C ALA A 192 -8.83 27.40 -29.60
N PRO A 193 -9.36 26.16 -29.84
CA PRO A 193 -9.68 25.13 -28.84
C PRO A 193 -9.67 23.63 -29.26
N VAL A 194 -9.99 22.78 -28.27
CA VAL A 194 -10.59 21.41 -28.26
C VAL A 194 -9.99 20.30 -29.15
N GLY A 195 -9.61 19.19 -28.51
CA GLY A 195 -9.35 17.90 -29.17
C GLY A 195 -9.40 16.72 -28.18
N LEU A 196 -10.62 16.26 -27.89
CA LEU A 196 -10.94 15.03 -27.16
C LEU A 196 -10.55 13.81 -28.02
N ALA A 197 -9.68 12.92 -27.53
CA ALA A 197 -9.43 11.63 -28.15
C ALA A 197 -9.64 10.50 -27.14
N ALA A 198 -10.79 9.85 -27.26
CA ALA A 198 -11.12 8.59 -26.63
C ALA A 198 -10.76 7.44 -27.60
N ALA A 199 -10.13 6.39 -27.09
CA ALA A 199 -10.06 5.06 -27.70
C ALA A 199 -10.01 4.03 -26.55
N LEU A 200 -11.10 3.32 -26.22
CA LEU A 200 -11.55 2.04 -26.79
C LEU A 200 -10.48 0.93 -26.70
N MET A 201 -10.66 0.01 -25.76
CA MET A 201 -10.56 -1.43 -26.01
C MET A 201 -11.60 -2.18 -25.17
N GLN A 202 -12.45 -2.89 -25.91
CA GLN A 202 -13.50 -3.80 -25.48
C GLN A 202 -12.93 -5.16 -25.09
N GLY A 203 -13.74 -5.94 -24.35
CA GLY A 203 -13.63 -7.40 -24.23
C GLY A 203 -13.59 -7.82 -22.76
N GLY A 204 -14.49 -8.63 -22.23
CA GLY A 204 -15.63 -9.35 -22.80
C GLY A 204 -16.24 -10.10 -21.62
N MET A 205 -17.54 -9.91 -21.43
CA MET A 205 -18.37 -10.65 -20.48
C MET A 205 -18.88 -11.87 -21.25
N GLU A 206 -18.53 -13.08 -20.84
CA GLU A 206 -19.37 -14.25 -21.07
C GLU A 206 -19.30 -15.19 -19.86
N ARG A 207 -20.48 -15.36 -19.26
CA ARG A 207 -21.08 -16.51 -18.57
C ARG A 207 -20.25 -17.33 -17.58
#